data_AF-A0A1Y5RQM5-F1
#
_entry.id   AF-A0A1Y5RQM5-F1
#
_cell.length_a   1.000
_cell.length_b   1.000
_cell.length_c   1.000
_cell.angle_alpha   90.00
_cell.angle_beta   90.00
_cell.angle_gamma   90.00
#
_symmetry.space_group_name_H-M   'P 1'
#
loop_
_entity.id
_entity.type
_entity.pdbx_description
1 polymer ?
#
loop_
_entity_poly.entity_id
_entity_poly.type
_entity_poly.pdbx_seq_one_letter_code
_entity_poly.pdbx_strand_id
1 'polypeptide(L)'
;MTRRRLHIVLHWTIFMLILAMVKGGTSADWVRWAFVIATALWVAIAMVKGLIGKPGPKLGPATRAAYPWMHRALYLALAISAVLNAGELTALIAPGPAWTSLLVLLGLGALHGLFHFWRHTALYDNALRLITPRAFHGLL
;
A
#
# COMPACT_ATOMS: atom_id res chain seq x y z
N MET A 1 7.80 -7.96 -17.82
CA MET A 1 7.99 -7.66 -16.37
C MET A 1 7.37 -8.79 -15.54
N THR A 2 8.06 -9.33 -14.52
CA THR A 2 7.48 -10.38 -13.64
C THR A 2 6.42 -9.81 -12.70
N ARG A 3 5.43 -10.61 -12.27
CA ARG A 3 4.40 -10.21 -11.28
C ARG A 3 4.99 -9.60 -10.00
N ARG A 4 6.08 -10.18 -9.47
CA ARG A 4 6.76 -9.66 -8.27
C ARG A 4 7.36 -8.27 -8.49
N ARG A 5 8.07 -8.07 -9.60
CA ARG A 5 8.63 -6.74 -9.96
C ARG A 5 7.52 -5.70 -10.10
N LEU A 6 6.42 -6.04 -10.76
CA LEU A 6 5.27 -5.13 -10.89
C LEU A 6 4.68 -4.75 -9.52
N HIS A 7 4.52 -5.73 -8.62
CA HIS A 7 4.04 -5.47 -7.26
C HIS A 7 4.96 -4.53 -6.48
N ILE A 8 6.29 -4.71 -6.58
CA ILE A 8 7.28 -3.82 -5.96
C ILE A 8 7.13 -2.40 -6.52
N VAL A 9 7.07 -2.26 -7.84
CA VAL A 9 6.90 -0.95 -8.49
C VAL A 9 5.62 -0.27 -8.02
N LEU A 10 4.47 -0.97 -8.11
CA LEU A 10 3.18 -0.43 -7.67
C LEU A 10 3.19 -0.01 -6.21
N HIS A 11 3.75 -0.84 -5.32
CA HIS A 11 3.85 -0.54 -3.90
C HIS A 11 4.59 0.78 -3.64
N TRP A 12 5.79 0.95 -4.21
CA TRP A 12 6.59 2.15 -3.99
C TRP A 12 6.04 3.36 -4.74
N THR A 13 5.49 3.18 -5.94
CA THR A 13 4.82 4.25 -6.68
C THR A 13 3.63 4.79 -5.90
N ILE A 14 2.75 3.92 -5.40
CA ILE A 14 1.58 4.33 -4.63
C ILE A 14 1.98 5.00 -3.32
N PHE A 15 2.98 4.48 -2.62
CA PHE A 15 3.50 5.13 -1.41
C PHE A 15 4.01 6.55 -1.71
N MET A 16 4.79 6.74 -2.78
CA MET A 16 5.28 8.08 -3.17
C MET A 16 4.15 9.01 -3.61
N LEU A 17 3.12 8.49 -4.29
CA LEU A 17 1.93 9.26 -4.63
C LEU A 17 1.17 9.70 -3.38
N ILE A 18 0.99 8.82 -2.38
CA ILE A 18 0.37 9.19 -1.10
C ILE A 18 1.15 10.35 -0.44
N LEU A 19 2.49 10.25 -0.38
CA LEU A 19 3.31 11.32 0.20
C LEU A 19 3.23 12.64 -0.59
N ALA A 20 3.27 12.56 -1.92
CA ALA A 20 3.09 13.72 -2.78
C ALA A 20 1.72 14.36 -2.55
N MET A 21 0.69 13.53 -2.32
CA MET A 21 -0.66 14.00 -2.10
C MET A 21 -0.83 14.69 -0.73
N VAL A 22 -0.20 14.14 0.32
CA VAL A 22 -0.24 14.69 1.68
C VAL A 22 0.48 16.02 1.79
N LYS A 23 1.65 16.18 1.14
CA LYS A 23 2.41 17.44 1.17
C LYS A 23 1.60 18.65 0.69
N GLY A 24 0.65 18.44 -0.23
CA GLY A 24 -0.15 19.51 -0.83
C GLY A 24 -1.47 19.81 -0.14
N GLY A 25 -1.92 19.02 0.84
CA GLY A 25 -3.22 19.18 1.52
C GLY A 25 -4.47 18.89 0.66
N THR A 26 -4.39 19.07 -0.67
CA THR A 26 -5.38 18.71 -1.71
C THR A 26 -4.68 18.62 -3.08
N SER A 27 -3.84 17.58 -3.23
CA SER A 27 -2.94 17.35 -4.37
C SER A 27 -3.51 17.60 -5.77
N ALA A 28 -2.68 18.07 -6.70
CA ALA A 28 -3.03 18.28 -8.11
C ALA A 28 -3.74 17.08 -8.75
N ASP A 29 -4.74 17.34 -9.60
CA ASP A 29 -5.64 16.32 -10.16
C ASP A 29 -4.91 15.18 -10.86
N TRP A 30 -3.84 15.47 -11.60
CA TRP A 30 -3.06 14.46 -12.30
C TRP A 30 -2.37 13.47 -11.34
N VAL A 31 -1.96 13.93 -10.14
CA VAL A 31 -1.38 13.07 -9.10
C VAL A 31 -2.46 12.14 -8.54
N ARG A 32 -3.65 12.69 -8.30
CA ARG A 32 -4.79 11.91 -7.80
C ARG A 32 -5.24 10.86 -8.82
N TRP A 33 -5.34 11.23 -10.10
CA TRP A 33 -5.64 10.26 -11.16
C TRP A 33 -4.56 9.20 -11.32
N ALA A 34 -3.28 9.57 -11.22
CA ALA A 34 -2.19 8.60 -11.20
C ALA A 34 -2.33 7.62 -10.03
N PHE A 35 -2.68 8.10 -8.83
CA PHE A 35 -2.97 7.27 -7.67
C PHE A 35 -4.16 6.34 -7.89
N VAL A 36 -5.28 6.87 -8.42
CA VAL A 36 -6.49 6.09 -8.72
C VAL A 36 -6.19 4.98 -9.70
N ILE A 37 -5.53 5.28 -10.82
CA ILE A 37 -5.22 4.30 -11.88
C ILE A 37 -4.25 3.23 -11.37
N ALA A 38 -3.14 3.64 -10.73
CA ALA A 38 -2.16 2.69 -10.19
C ALA A 38 -2.78 1.78 -9.14
N THR A 39 -3.62 2.33 -8.27
CA THR A 39 -4.35 1.58 -7.25
C THR A 39 -5.35 0.61 -7.85
N ALA A 40 -6.19 1.07 -8.79
CA ALA A 40 -7.17 0.23 -9.46
C ALA A 40 -6.50 -0.96 -10.16
N LEU A 41 -5.37 -0.72 -10.84
CA LEU A 41 -4.55 -1.77 -11.42
C LEU A 41 -4.06 -2.77 -10.37
N TRP A 42 -3.53 -2.29 -9.24
CA TRP A 42 -3.00 -3.17 -8.20
C TRP A 42 -4.07 -4.02 -7.53
N VAL A 43 -5.22 -3.41 -7.21
CA VAL A 43 -6.39 -4.08 -6.64
C VAL A 43 -6.95 -5.11 -7.62
N ALA A 44 -7.10 -4.77 -8.90
CA ALA A 44 -7.58 -5.70 -9.92
C ALA A 44 -6.65 -6.92 -10.05
N ILE A 45 -5.33 -6.72 -10.05
CA ILE A 45 -4.36 -7.83 -10.05
C ILE A 45 -4.52 -8.71 -8.81
N ALA A 46 -4.73 -8.11 -7.63
CA ALA A 46 -4.92 -8.85 -6.39
C ALA A 46 -6.25 -9.63 -6.35
N MET A 47 -7.32 -9.08 -6.92
CA MET A 47 -8.60 -9.79 -7.03
C MET A 47 -8.50 -10.99 -7.97
N VAL A 48 -7.84 -10.85 -9.11
CA VAL A 48 -7.73 -11.92 -10.12
C VAL A 48 -6.69 -12.98 -9.72
N LYS A 49 -5.56 -12.57 -9.14
CA LYS A 49 -4.41 -13.47 -8.91
C LYS A 49 -4.12 -13.74 -7.43
N GLY A 50 -4.93 -13.20 -6.52
CA GLY A 50 -4.71 -13.26 -5.07
C GLY A 50 -3.61 -12.33 -4.56
N LEU A 51 -3.42 -12.32 -3.24
CA LEU A 51 -2.32 -11.59 -2.59
C LEU A 51 -0.99 -12.35 -2.73
N ILE A 52 0.11 -11.64 -2.94
CA ILE A 52 1.47 -12.22 -3.06
C ILE A 52 2.10 -12.44 -1.68
N GLY A 53 1.79 -11.56 -0.72
CA GLY A 53 2.38 -11.57 0.61
C GLY A 53 2.09 -12.88 1.34
N LYS A 54 3.12 -13.44 1.98
CA LYS A 54 3.02 -14.61 2.85
C LYS A 54 3.54 -14.25 4.24
N PRO A 55 2.98 -14.85 5.31
CA PRO A 55 3.50 -14.62 6.65
C PRO A 55 4.94 -15.14 6.74
N GLY A 56 5.77 -14.45 7.52
CA GLY A 56 7.16 -14.85 7.76
C GLY A 56 7.25 -16.15 8.56
N PRO A 57 8.28 -16.99 8.30
CA PRO A 57 8.45 -18.27 8.99
C PRO A 57 8.69 -18.11 10.50
N LYS A 58 9.20 -16.94 10.92
CA LYS A 58 9.51 -16.61 12.32
C LYS A 58 8.36 -15.94 13.08
N LEU A 59 7.23 -15.67 12.43
CA LEU A 59 6.04 -15.16 13.11
C LEU A 59 5.41 -16.26 13.98
N GLY A 60 4.99 -15.90 15.19
CA GLY A 60 4.20 -16.78 16.05
C GLY A 60 2.81 -17.10 15.47
N PRO A 61 2.11 -18.13 16.00
CA PRO A 61 0.85 -18.63 15.43
C PRO A 61 -0.24 -17.56 15.29
N ALA A 62 -0.44 -16.73 16.33
CA ALA A 62 -1.46 -15.68 16.32
C ALA A 62 -1.18 -14.61 15.25
N THR A 63 0.04 -14.09 15.19
CA THR A 63 0.43 -13.07 14.19
C THR A 63 0.40 -13.62 12.77
N ARG A 64 0.76 -14.90 12.59
CA ARG A 64 0.67 -15.60 11.31
C ARG A 64 -0.78 -15.73 10.82
N ALA A 65 -1.71 -16.03 11.73
CA ALA A 65 -3.14 -16.10 11.42
C ALA A 65 -3.74 -14.72 11.08
N ALA A 66 -3.29 -13.65 11.76
CA ALA A 66 -3.73 -12.27 11.51
C ALA A 66 -3.16 -11.69 10.20
N TYR A 67 -1.98 -12.12 9.77
CA TYR A 67 -1.25 -11.59 8.61
C TYR A 67 -2.10 -11.40 7.33
N PRO A 68 -2.83 -12.41 6.81
CA PRO A 68 -3.61 -12.25 5.58
C PRO A 68 -4.74 -11.23 5.74
N TRP A 69 -5.38 -11.15 6.92
CA TRP A 69 -6.47 -10.22 7.19
C TRP A 69 -5.97 -8.77 7.24
N MET A 70 -4.81 -8.54 7.85
CA MET A 70 -4.18 -7.21 7.84
C MET A 70 -3.90 -6.73 6.42
N HIS A 71 -3.43 -7.61 5.53
CA HIS A 71 -3.18 -7.24 4.12
C HIS A 71 -4.49 -7.01 3.36
N ARG A 72 -5.53 -7.83 3.58
CA ARG A 72 -6.85 -7.60 2.97
C ARG A 72 -7.45 -6.27 3.42
N ALA A 73 -7.33 -5.92 4.70
CA ALA A 73 -7.78 -4.64 5.23
C ALA A 73 -7.05 -3.46 4.58
N LEU A 74 -5.74 -3.56 4.36
CA LEU A 74 -4.98 -2.54 3.62
C LEU A 74 -5.43 -2.41 2.16
N TYR A 75 -5.68 -3.52 1.47
CA TYR A 75 -6.20 -3.48 0.09
C TYR A 75 -7.61 -2.89 0.02
N LEU A 76 -8.45 -3.16 1.03
CA LEU A 76 -9.77 -2.54 1.13
C LEU A 76 -9.65 -1.02 1.36
N ALA A 77 -8.82 -0.59 2.31
CA ALA A 77 -8.57 0.83 2.55
C ALA A 77 -8.01 1.53 1.31
N LEU A 78 -7.11 0.86 0.58
CA LEU A 78 -6.55 1.34 -0.68
C LEU A 78 -7.64 1.49 -1.75
N ALA A 79 -8.50 0.49 -1.93
CA ALA A 79 -9.62 0.54 -2.88
C ALA A 79 -10.61 1.67 -2.54
N ILE A 80 -11.01 1.78 -1.26
CA ILE A 80 -11.89 2.86 -0.78
C ILE A 80 -11.26 4.23 -1.08
N SER A 81 -9.98 4.42 -0.77
CA SER A 81 -9.31 5.70 -1.00
C SER A 81 -9.25 6.06 -2.48
N ALA A 82 -9.04 5.09 -3.38
CA ALA A 82 -9.10 5.33 -4.82
C ALA A 82 -10.52 5.68 -5.30
N VAL A 83 -11.56 4.99 -4.82
CA VAL A 83 -12.96 5.28 -5.18
C VAL A 83 -13.34 6.69 -4.72
N LEU A 84 -12.99 7.09 -3.50
CA LEU A 84 -13.28 8.42 -2.98
C LEU A 84 -12.52 9.52 -3.75
N ASN A 85 -11.25 9.28 -4.10
CA ASN A 85 -10.52 10.21 -4.96
C ASN A 85 -11.17 10.36 -6.34
N ALA A 86 -11.56 9.26 -6.98
CA ALA A 86 -12.24 9.30 -8.27
C ALA A 86 -13.60 10.03 -8.17
N GLY A 87 -14.37 9.77 -7.11
CA GLY A 87 -15.66 10.41 -6.87
C GLY A 87 -15.54 11.93 -6.71
N GLU A 88 -14.55 12.41 -5.96
CA GLU A 88 -14.31 13.85 -5.85
C GLU A 88 -13.79 14.47 -7.15
N LEU A 89 -12.85 13.81 -7.86
CA LEU A 89 -12.31 14.29 -9.14
C LEU A 89 -13.37 14.40 -10.24
N THR A 90 -14.41 13.59 -10.15
CA THR A 90 -15.55 13.57 -11.09
C THR A 90 -16.75 14.35 -10.58
N ALA A 91 -16.62 15.04 -9.44
CA ALA A 91 -17.70 15.78 -8.78
C ALA A 91 -18.95 14.94 -8.44
N LEU A 92 -18.81 13.61 -8.31
CA LEU A 92 -19.88 12.72 -7.87
C LEU A 92 -20.16 12.84 -6.36
N ILE A 93 -19.17 13.30 -5.59
CA ILE A 93 -19.29 13.57 -4.15
C ILE A 93 -18.63 14.90 -3.80
N ALA A 94 -19.05 15.49 -2.68
CA ALA A 94 -18.44 16.71 -2.17
C ALA A 94 -16.98 16.47 -1.72
N PRO A 95 -16.10 17.49 -1.81
CA PRO A 95 -14.72 17.39 -1.33
C PRO A 95 -14.62 17.10 0.17
N GLY A 96 -13.64 16.28 0.56
CA GLY A 96 -13.32 15.97 1.96
C GLY A 96 -13.03 14.49 2.21
N PRO A 97 -13.94 13.56 1.86
CA PRO A 97 -13.76 12.13 2.11
C PRO A 97 -12.46 11.54 1.57
N ALA A 98 -11.99 11.98 0.39
CA ALA A 98 -10.75 11.49 -0.19
C ALA A 98 -9.54 11.83 0.68
N TRP A 99 -9.47 13.05 1.22
CA TRP A 99 -8.41 13.49 2.11
C TRP A 99 -8.39 12.68 3.41
N THR A 100 -9.54 12.54 4.07
CA THR A 100 -9.65 11.73 5.30
C THR A 100 -9.24 10.28 5.04
N SER A 101 -9.71 9.68 3.94
CA SER A 101 -9.34 8.31 3.59
C SER A 101 -7.84 8.15 3.33
N LEU A 102 -7.20 9.16 2.73
CA LEU A 102 -5.77 9.16 2.45
C LEU A 102 -4.95 9.19 3.75
N LEU A 103 -5.35 9.99 4.73
CA LEU A 103 -4.69 10.04 6.04
C LEU A 103 -4.85 8.73 6.81
N VAL A 104 -6.04 8.12 6.76
CA VAL A 104 -6.27 6.78 7.33
C VAL A 104 -5.39 5.74 6.63
N LEU A 105 -5.33 5.75 5.30
CA LEU A 105 -4.49 4.85 4.52
C LEU A 105 -3.00 5.05 4.85
N LEU A 106 -2.53 6.29 4.98
CA LEU A 106 -1.15 6.60 5.39
C LEU A 106 -0.87 6.04 6.79
N GLY A 107 -1.77 6.24 7.75
CA GLY A 107 -1.62 5.70 9.11
C GLY A 107 -1.54 4.18 9.13
N LEU A 108 -2.45 3.49 8.43
CA LEU A 108 -2.43 2.03 8.28
C LEU A 108 -1.16 1.56 7.56
N GLY A 109 -0.74 2.26 6.51
CA GLY A 109 0.49 1.99 5.76
C GLY A 109 1.75 2.17 6.61
N ALA A 110 1.78 3.17 7.50
CA ALA A 110 2.88 3.38 8.43
C ALA A 110 2.98 2.25 9.47
N LEU A 111 1.85 1.84 10.07
CA LEU A 111 1.80 0.69 10.98
C LEU A 111 2.24 -0.61 10.27
N HIS A 112 1.80 -0.82 9.04
CA HIS A 112 2.25 -1.92 8.19
C HIS A 112 3.75 -1.89 7.93
N GLY A 113 4.29 -0.74 7.53
CA GLY A 113 5.73 -0.55 7.31
C GLY A 113 6.54 -0.82 8.57
N LEU A 114 6.09 -0.30 9.72
CA LEU A 114 6.73 -0.51 11.02
C LEU A 114 6.71 -1.99 11.43
N PHE A 115 5.59 -2.69 11.21
CA PHE A 115 5.51 -4.13 11.44
C PHE A 115 6.54 -4.90 10.61
N HIS A 116 6.69 -4.57 9.32
CA HIS A 116 7.67 -5.21 8.46
C HIS A 116 9.11 -4.82 8.79
N PHE A 117 9.33 -3.60 9.25
CA PHE A 117 10.62 -3.16 9.78
C PHE A 117 11.00 -3.94 11.03
N TRP A 118 10.11 -4.05 12.01
CA TRP A 118 10.30 -4.87 13.21
C TRP A 118 10.57 -6.33 12.87
N ARG A 119 9.82 -6.94 11.94
CA ARG A 119 10.10 -8.31 11.48
C ARG A 119 11.52 -8.46 10.91
N HIS A 120 11.96 -7.48 10.15
CA HIS A 120 13.28 -7.49 9.55
C HIS A 120 14.39 -7.34 10.58
N THR A 121 14.24 -6.44 11.56
CA THR A 121 15.30 -6.12 12.54
C THR A 121 15.27 -6.99 13.80
N ALA A 122 14.09 -7.31 14.34
CA ALA A 122 13.96 -8.08 15.58
C ALA A 122 13.86 -9.59 15.32
N LEU A 123 13.16 -10.00 14.26
CA LEU A 123 13.04 -11.43 13.91
C LEU A 123 14.11 -11.87 12.91
N TYR A 124 14.79 -10.96 12.22
CA TYR A 124 15.79 -11.28 11.18
C TYR A 124 15.21 -12.22 10.12
N ASP A 125 13.97 -11.97 9.66
CA ASP A 125 13.26 -12.81 8.69
C ASP A 125 13.34 -12.29 7.24
N ASN A 126 14.14 -11.24 7.00
CA ASN A 126 14.33 -10.58 5.71
C ASN A 126 13.03 -10.02 5.09
N ALA A 127 12.00 -9.71 5.88
CA ALA A 127 10.72 -9.20 5.39
C ALA A 127 10.86 -8.00 4.45
N LEU A 128 11.75 -7.04 4.75
CA LEU A 128 11.91 -5.84 3.92
C LEU A 128 12.53 -6.15 2.56
N ARG A 129 13.47 -7.11 2.47
CA ARG A 129 14.10 -7.50 1.19
C ARG A 129 13.08 -8.08 0.19
N LEU A 130 11.91 -8.50 0.66
CA LEU A 130 10.82 -8.98 -0.19
C LEU A 130 10.17 -7.87 -1.01
N ILE A 131 10.08 -6.65 -0.48
CA ILE A 131 9.40 -5.52 -1.12
C ILE A 131 10.36 -4.40 -1.54
N THR A 132 11.54 -4.31 -0.94
CA THR A 132 12.56 -3.32 -1.28
C THR A 132 13.30 -3.70 -2.57
N PRO A 133 13.50 -2.76 -3.53
CA PRO A 133 14.31 -3.00 -4.72
C PRO A 133 15.74 -3.43 -4.36
N ARG A 134 16.33 -4.32 -5.17
CA ARG A 134 17.66 -4.90 -4.89
C ARG A 134 18.77 -3.87 -4.70
N ALA A 135 18.70 -2.74 -5.41
CA ALA A 135 19.66 -1.65 -5.28
C ALA A 135 19.79 -1.11 -3.85
N PHE A 136 18.75 -1.22 -3.03
CA PHE A 136 18.73 -0.74 -1.65
C PHE A 136 18.98 -1.85 -0.62
N HIS A 137 19.30 -3.08 -1.04
CA HIS A 137 19.51 -4.18 -0.09
C HIS A 137 20.75 -3.99 0.79
N GLY A 138 21.73 -3.18 0.37
CA GLY A 138 22.88 -2.83 1.21
C GLY A 138 22.54 -1.91 2.39
N LEU A 139 21.35 -1.31 2.39
CA LEU A 139 20.84 -0.47 3.49
C LEU A 139 20.00 -1.29 4.49
N LEU A 140 19.85 -2.61 4.29
CA LEU A 140 18.93 -3.50 5.01
C LEU A 140 19.61 -4.66 5.75
#